data_AF-A0A1V6IF01-F1
#
_entry.id   AF-A0A1V6IF01-F1
#
_cell.length_a   1.000
_cell.length_b   1.000
_cell.length_c   1.000
_cell.angle_alpha   90.00
_cell.angle_beta   90.00
_cell.angle_gamma   90.00
#
_symmetry.space_group_name_H-M   'P 1'
#
loop_
_entity.id
_entity.type
_entity.pdbx_description
1 polymer ?
#
loop_
_entity_poly.entity_id
_entity_poly.type
_entity_poly.pdbx_seq_one_letter_code
_entity_poly.pdbx_strand_id
1 'polypeptide(L)' 'MSVDGIKDSFEATIPKNHKLADNKELVIRTSSFVSERTYAIASTKASIDIDRKIVESLKKGKKIKVTVYEK' A
#
# COMPACT_ATOMS: atom_id res chain seq x y z
N MET A 1 2.22 -0.97 7.86
CA MET A 1 3.03 -2.10 7.36
C MET A 1 4.28 -2.27 8.22
N SER A 2 4.81 -3.50 8.33
CA SER A 2 5.99 -3.77 9.15
C SER A 2 6.86 -4.92 8.64
N VAL A 3 8.17 -4.78 8.84
CA VAL A 3 9.22 -5.78 8.57
C VAL A 3 10.24 -5.69 9.70
N ASP A 4 10.58 -6.82 10.35
CA ASP A 4 11.59 -6.90 11.42
C ASP A 4 11.54 -5.80 12.50
N GLY A 5 10.33 -5.44 12.94
CA GLY A 5 10.14 -4.39 13.95
C GLY A 5 10.18 -2.96 13.41
N ILE A 6 10.60 -2.74 12.17
CA ILE A 6 10.44 -1.45 11.47
C ILE A 6 8.97 -1.32 11.08
N LYS A 7 8.39 -0.16 11.36
CA LYS A 7 6.99 0.16 11.07
C LYS A 7 6.92 1.40 10.19
N ASP A 8 6.00 1.35 9.25
CA ASP A 8 5.61 2.51 8.45
C ASP A 8 4.09 2.48 8.23
N SER A 9 3.47 3.66 8.11
CA SER A 9 2.03 3.83 7.95
C SER A 9 1.72 4.99 7.01
N PHE A 10 0.59 4.89 6.35
CA PHE A 10 0.02 5.92 5.50
C PHE A 10 -1.51 5.84 5.58
N GLU A 11 -2.17 6.92 5.21
CA GLU A 11 -3.62 7.01 5.10
C GLU A 11 -4.00 7.07 3.63
N ALA A 12 -5.16 6.52 3.27
CA ALA A 12 -5.68 6.51 1.91
C ALA A 12 -7.21 6.39 1.95
N THR A 13 -7.87 6.60 0.80
CA THR A 13 -9.32 6.56 0.69
C THR A 13 -9.76 5.43 -0.24
N ILE A 14 -10.71 4.61 0.21
CA ILE A 14 -11.38 3.62 -0.66
C ILE A 14 -12.34 4.38 -1.59
N PRO A 15 -12.19 4.29 -2.92
CA PRO A 15 -13.05 5.01 -3.86
C PRO A 15 -14.49 4.47 -3.85
N LYS A 16 -15.49 5.31 -4.06
CA LYS A 16 -16.91 4.88 -4.04
C LYS A 16 -17.25 3.85 -5.12
N ASN A 17 -16.56 3.89 -6.25
CA ASN A 17 -16.72 2.97 -7.38
C ASN A 17 -15.70 1.81 -7.35
N HIS A 18 -15.20 1.46 -6.16
CA HIS A 18 -14.21 0.41 -5.97
C HIS A 18 -14.69 -0.93 -6.54
N LYS A 19 -13.90 -1.47 -7.47
CA LYS A 19 -14.07 -2.81 -8.05
C LYS A 19 -12.71 -3.50 -8.03
N LEU A 20 -12.36 -4.08 -6.89
CA LEU A 20 -11.16 -4.90 -6.76
C LEU A 20 -11.42 -6.23 -7.46
N ALA A 21 -11.05 -6.32 -8.73
CA ALA A 21 -11.32 -7.48 -9.59
C ALA A 21 -10.05 -8.18 -10.06
N ASP A 22 -8.88 -7.60 -9.82
CA ASP A 22 -7.60 -8.23 -10.13
C ASP A 22 -7.25 -9.31 -9.08
N ASN A 23 -6.83 -10.48 -9.55
CA ASN A 23 -6.53 -11.64 -8.70
C ASN A 23 -5.04 -11.79 -8.33
N LYS A 24 -4.18 -10.87 -8.77
CA LYS A 24 -2.73 -10.90 -8.57
C LYS A 24 -2.20 -9.64 -7.89
N GLU A 25 -2.79 -8.49 -8.18
CA GLU A 25 -2.27 -7.19 -7.78
C GLU A 25 -3.26 -6.40 -6.93
N LEU A 26 -2.70 -5.69 -5.94
CA LEU A 26 -3.39 -4.72 -5.12
C LEU A 26 -2.56 -3.44 -5.11
N VAL A 27 -3.15 -2.34 -5.57
CA VAL A 27 -2.45 -1.05 -5.77
C VAL A 27 -3.09 0.04 -4.93
N ILE A 28 -2.27 0.77 -4.19
CA ILE A 28 -2.64 1.98 -3.46
C ILE A 28 -1.97 3.17 -4.15
N ARG A 29 -2.75 4.19 -4.50
CA ARG A 29 -2.32 5.30 -5.35
C ARG A 29 -2.38 6.63 -4.60
N THR A 30 -1.44 7.52 -4.90
CA THR A 30 -1.51 8.92 -4.47
C THR A 30 -2.49 9.74 -5.33
N SER A 31 -2.64 9.39 -6.61
CA SER A 31 -3.62 10.01 -7.51
C SER A 31 -5.03 9.48 -7.28
N SER A 32 -6.01 10.12 -7.93
CA SER A 32 -7.43 9.74 -7.93
C SER A 32 -7.80 8.71 -9.01
N PHE A 33 -6.83 8.18 -9.77
CA PHE A 33 -7.09 7.23 -10.85
C PHE A 33 -7.54 5.86 -10.31
N VAL A 34 -8.63 5.32 -10.87
CA VAL A 34 -9.21 4.03 -10.48
C VAL A 34 -9.10 3.02 -11.63
N SER A 35 -8.65 1.82 -11.29
CA SER A 35 -8.56 0.64 -12.15
C SER A 35 -8.97 -0.60 -11.34
N GLU A 36 -9.10 -1.76 -11.99
CA GLU A 36 -9.44 -3.04 -11.34
C GLU A 36 -8.46 -3.48 -10.24
N ARG A 37 -7.23 -2.97 -10.30
CA ARG A 37 -6.16 -3.21 -9.30
C ARG A 37 -6.18 -2.22 -8.14
N THR A 38 -6.94 -1.14 -8.26
CA THR A 38 -6.88 -0.02 -7.31
C THR A 38 -7.68 -0.36 -6.06
N TYR A 39 -6.97 -0.56 -4.96
CA TYR A 39 -7.60 -0.72 -3.65
C TYR A 39 -7.98 0.62 -3.03
N ALA A 40 -7.02 1.55 -3.00
CA ALA A 40 -7.22 2.87 -2.42
C ALA A 40 -6.52 3.97 -3.26
N ILE A 41 -7.07 5.18 -3.18
CA ILE A 41 -6.60 6.40 -3.84
C ILE A 41 -6.26 7.47 -2.80
N ALA A 42 -5.72 8.61 -3.23
CA ALA A 42 -5.39 9.74 -2.35
C ALA A 42 -4.50 9.35 -1.16
N SER A 43 -3.59 8.39 -1.38
CA SER A 43 -2.60 7.97 -0.37
C SER A 43 -1.70 9.13 0.04
N THR A 44 -1.41 9.23 1.33
CA THR A 44 -0.43 10.20 1.86
C THR A 44 1.02 9.85 1.52
N LYS A 45 1.26 8.64 0.98
CA LYS A 45 2.59 8.16 0.55
C LYS A 45 2.54 7.44 -0.78
N ALA A 46 3.55 7.68 -1.62
CA ALA A 46 3.92 6.83 -2.75
C ALA A 46 4.99 5.80 -2.31
N SER A 47 5.35 4.89 -3.23
CA SER A 47 6.40 3.89 -2.98
C SER A 47 7.76 4.52 -2.67
N ILE A 48 8.04 5.72 -3.19
CA ILE A 48 9.27 6.47 -2.94
C ILE A 48 9.38 6.98 -1.49
N ASP A 49 8.24 7.15 -0.81
CA ASP A 49 8.13 7.71 0.54
C ASP A 49 8.16 6.65 1.65
N ILE A 50 8.19 5.37 1.27
CA ILE A 50 8.30 4.26 2.21
C ILE A 50 9.69 4.30 2.88
N ASP A 51 9.73 4.03 4.19
CA ASP A 51 11.00 3.95 4.94
C ASP A 51 11.99 3.04 4.20
N ARG A 52 13.16 3.59 3.87
CA ARG A 52 14.20 2.90 3.10
C ARG A 52 14.67 1.62 3.77
N LYS A 53 14.62 1.53 5.10
CA LYS A 53 14.96 0.30 5.82
C LYS A 53 13.98 -0.85 5.52
N ILE A 54 12.70 -0.55 5.26
CA ILE A 54 11.71 -1.53 4.80
C ILE A 54 12.06 -1.98 3.39
N VAL A 55 12.34 -1.04 2.48
CA VAL A 55 12.70 -1.33 1.08
C VAL A 55 13.93 -2.24 1.01
N GLU A 56 14.99 -1.91 1.76
CA GLU A 56 16.21 -2.72 1.80
C GLU A 56 15.99 -4.10 2.43
N SER A 57 15.05 -4.22 3.38
CA SER A 57 14.69 -5.52 3.96
C SER A 57 13.93 -6.39 2.95
N LEU A 58 13.01 -5.80 2.18
CA LEU A 58 12.26 -6.48 1.12
C LEU A 58 13.18 -6.96 -0.01
N LYS A 59 14.18 -6.16 -0.41
CA LYS A 59 15.19 -6.56 -1.40
C LYS A 59 15.98 -7.82 -0.99
N LYS A 60 16.10 -8.08 0.32
CA LYS A 60 16.72 -9.29 0.88
C LYS A 60 15.76 -10.48 0.96
N GLY A 61 14.57 -10.39 0.35
CA GLY A 61 13.57 -11.46 0.33
C GLY A 61 12.75 -11.59 1.61
N LYS A 62 12.82 -10.60 2.52
CA LYS A 62 12.02 -10.64 3.74
C LYS A 62 10.54 -10.39 3.46
N LYS A 63 9.68 -10.99 4.29
CA LYS A 63 8.22 -10.81 4.19
C LYS A 63 7.79 -9.55 4.91
N ILE A 64 6.84 -8.84 4.33
CA ILE A 64 6.15 -7.71 4.95
C ILE A 64 4.77 -8.11 5.43
N LYS A 65 4.38 -7.60 6.60
CA LYS A 65 3.00 -7.66 7.07
C LYS A 65 2.35 -6.30 6.82
N VAL A 66 1.21 -6.30 6.13
CA VAL A 66 0.37 -5.13 5.95
C VAL A 66 -0.93 -5.39 6.70
N THR A 67 -1.31 -4.45 7.56
CA THR A 67 -2.60 -4.46 8.25
C THR A 67 -3.36 -3.22 7.83
N VAL A 68 -4.62 -3.38 7.47
CA VAL A 68 -5.52 -2.30 7.08
C VAL A 68 -6.53 -2.12 8.21
N TYR A 69 -6.83 -0.87 8.52
CA TYR A 69 -7.85 -0.48 9.49
C TYR A 69 -8.81 0.49 8.81
N GLU A 70 -10.10 0.30 9.01
CA GLU A 70 -11.15 1.19 8.52
C GLU A 70 -11.65 2.05 9.70
N LYS A 71 -11.83 3.34 9.45
CA LYS A 71 -12.39 4.31 10.39
C LYS A 71 -13.75 4.77 9.90
#